data_AF-A0A8T4MKZ0-F1
#
_entry.id   AF-A0A8T4MKZ0-F1
#
_cell.length_a   1.000
_cell.length_b   1.000
_cell.length_c   1.000
_cell.angle_alpha   90.00
_cell.angle_beta   90.00
_cell.angle_gamma   90.00
#
_symmetry.space_group_name_H-M   'P 1'
#
loop_
_entity.id
_entity.type
_entity.pdbx_description
1 polymer ?
#
loop_
_entity_poly.entity_id
_entity_poly.type
_entity_poly.pdbx_seq_one_letter_code
_entity_poly.pdbx_strand_id
1 'polypeptide(L)'
;MKRRGNWIGIILILLIVIGFILAVLFVYSMNNRITGNVISTISSVDENISFETMKQVSSDLNNTFSKNYWVKPGQIYYYGIKDCVNAINTINGCSGPNPVTPYGFLLAPINPKDKYTMQDNFMVPDSNLSTNFRMRSDEAIVIIGITPPKSKFFSYIPYMFFRDVKNQKIIPKMVNQIFLKMLGVGESSNSILSNPNRFPYWASFDYNPPLNDETINTSKKSSGNFDGAFVIVITADKTIDEKIINELKKNILPKYGINSNIINTIKVPYNKLHMGYKNESDDFQLQNRIAYIENETLKEQYTSNPPLTVLRIVPNGNENWFSKKFSFEKGPNKNTNISEIGFQDSLDTLLQAVKLAETHNNRIENFTVKELLGSLAIFETCVRLGISCLGDDQDAMYAYPDNQGSPIPIQLKNNSDDFLIIVGMNHVQTGKAEYNNFALGNGVGVSFASINDKMTNGSARKYLSYIQNLNNVSQETKNELLNNLDKFIAYKISKACNNESYCYQIPVDTYICFNGSIAYFCDPPGTPGLYPDDSLGILERAYDDPLTNTGPSYEQLLPTYFVKYDSKN
;
A
#
# COMPACT_ATOMS: atom_id res chain seq x y z
N MET A 1 -82.59 -15.13 -29.15
CA MET A 1 -82.00 -16.37 -29.71
C MET A 1 -81.40 -16.00 -31.07
N LYS A 2 -80.14 -16.17 -31.46
CA LYS A 2 -79.04 -17.06 -31.06
C LYS A 2 -77.71 -16.29 -31.16
N ARG A 3 -76.82 -16.50 -30.18
CA ARG A 3 -75.43 -16.05 -30.15
C ARG A 3 -74.65 -16.63 -31.33
N ARG A 4 -74.26 -15.81 -32.31
CA ARG A 4 -73.12 -16.11 -33.20
C ARG A 4 -71.86 -15.71 -32.44
N GLY A 5 -71.32 -16.68 -31.70
CA GLY A 5 -70.15 -16.51 -30.86
C GLY A 5 -68.89 -16.28 -31.68
N ASN A 6 -68.20 -15.20 -31.31
CA ASN A 6 -66.83 -14.75 -31.49
C ASN A 6 -65.71 -15.82 -31.70
N TRP A 7 -65.85 -16.74 -32.66
CA TRP A 7 -64.80 -17.73 -32.97
C TRP A 7 -63.53 -17.10 -33.55
N ILE A 8 -63.65 -16.02 -34.31
CA ILE A 8 -62.52 -15.34 -34.96
C ILE A 8 -61.62 -14.66 -33.91
N GLY A 9 -62.20 -14.03 -32.88
CA GLY A 9 -61.43 -13.41 -31.79
C GLY A 9 -60.67 -14.43 -30.94
N ILE A 10 -61.27 -15.60 -30.67
CA ILE A 10 -60.61 -16.68 -29.92
C ILE A 10 -59.46 -17.29 -30.73
N ILE A 11 -59.62 -17.47 -32.04
CA ILE A 11 -58.54 -17.96 -32.92
C ILE A 11 -57.39 -16.95 -32.98
N LEU A 12 -57.68 -15.65 -33.05
CA LEU A 12 -56.62 -14.62 -33.04
C LEU A 12 -55.83 -14.63 -31.73
N ILE A 13 -56.51 -14.74 -30.58
CA ILE A 13 -55.85 -14.80 -29.27
C ILE A 13 -54.99 -16.06 -29.16
N LEU A 14 -55.49 -17.21 -29.63
CA LEU A 14 -54.74 -18.47 -29.66
C LEU A 14 -53.48 -18.37 -30.53
N LEU A 15 -53.57 -17.73 -31.71
CA LEU A 15 -52.42 -17.52 -32.58
C LEU A 15 -51.37 -16.59 -31.96
N ILE A 16 -51.80 -15.54 -31.24
CA ILE A 16 -50.88 -14.64 -30.51
C ILE A 16 -50.19 -15.38 -29.36
N VAL A 17 -50.93 -16.18 -28.59
CA VAL A 17 -50.37 -16.97 -27.48
C VAL A 17 -49.39 -18.03 -28.00
N ILE A 18 -49.72 -18.72 -29.10
CA ILE A 18 -48.82 -19.67 -29.74
C ILE A 18 -47.56 -18.97 -30.27
N GLY A 19 -47.71 -17.80 -30.91
CA GLY A 19 -46.58 -16.99 -31.36
C GLY A 19 -45.66 -16.56 -30.20
N PHE A 20 -46.23 -16.19 -29.06
CA PHE A 20 -45.48 -15.82 -27.87
C PHE A 20 -44.76 -17.03 -27.24
N ILE A 21 -45.41 -18.19 -27.16
CA ILE A 21 -44.79 -19.43 -26.67
C ILE A 21 -43.64 -19.86 -27.60
N LEU A 22 -43.82 -19.79 -28.92
CA LEU A 22 -42.77 -20.11 -29.87
C LEU A 22 -41.59 -19.13 -29.79
N ALA A 23 -41.85 -17.83 -29.55
CA ALA A 23 -40.80 -16.84 -29.33
C ALA A 23 -40.02 -17.11 -28.02
N VAL A 24 -40.71 -17.48 -26.93
CA VAL A 24 -40.08 -17.85 -25.66
C VAL A 24 -39.27 -19.15 -25.81
N LEU A 25 -39.79 -20.14 -26.53
CA LEU A 25 -39.06 -21.38 -26.83
C LEU A 25 -37.86 -21.14 -27.76
N PHE A 26 -37.96 -20.19 -28.69
CA PHE A 26 -36.85 -19.79 -29.55
C PHE A 26 -35.76 -19.06 -28.76
N VAL A 27 -36.13 -18.13 -27.86
CA VAL A 27 -35.19 -17.47 -26.94
C VAL A 27 -34.55 -18.47 -25.97
N TYR A 28 -35.33 -19.43 -25.45
CA TYR A 28 -34.82 -20.52 -24.60
C TYR A 28 -33.90 -21.47 -25.37
N SER A 29 -34.21 -21.78 -26.63
CA SER A 29 -33.34 -22.56 -27.53
C SER A 29 -32.08 -21.80 -27.94
N MET A 30 -32.14 -20.47 -28.07
CA MET A 30 -30.95 -19.65 -28.34
C MET A 30 -30.08 -19.54 -27.09
N ASN A 31 -30.67 -19.37 -25.89
CA ASN A 31 -29.93 -19.45 -24.63
C ASN A 31 -29.28 -20.82 -24.43
N ASN A 32 -29.99 -21.92 -24.72
CA ASN A 32 -29.43 -23.28 -24.62
C ASN A 32 -28.44 -23.63 -25.74
N ARG A 33 -28.46 -22.95 -26.89
CA ARG A 33 -27.41 -23.07 -27.93
C ARG A 33 -26.19 -22.20 -27.65
N ILE A 34 -26.34 -21.11 -26.88
CA ILE A 34 -25.23 -20.29 -26.40
C ILE A 34 -24.55 -20.96 -25.19
N THR A 35 -25.27 -21.74 -24.38
CA THR A 35 -24.71 -22.50 -23.25
C THR A 35 -24.39 -23.97 -23.55
N GLY A 36 -24.85 -24.51 -24.68
CA GLY A 36 -24.69 -25.92 -25.05
C GLY A 36 -24.07 -26.10 -26.43
N ASN A 37 -22.77 -25.79 -26.55
CA ASN A 37 -21.78 -26.35 -27.50
C ASN A 37 -20.60 -25.39 -27.75
N VAL A 38 -20.05 -24.85 -26.66
CA VAL A 38 -18.62 -24.52 -26.59
C VAL A 38 -18.06 -25.25 -25.37
N ILE A 39 -18.10 -26.58 -25.40
CA ILE A 39 -17.01 -27.37 -24.82
C ILE A 39 -15.92 -27.34 -25.88
N SER A 40 -15.36 -26.15 -26.13
CA SER A 40 -13.96 -26.09 -26.46
C SER A 40 -13.26 -26.73 -25.26
N THR A 41 -12.35 -27.65 -25.52
CA THR A 41 -11.29 -28.03 -24.59
C THR A 41 -10.55 -26.77 -24.15
N ILE A 42 -11.12 -26.02 -23.20
CA ILE A 42 -10.38 -25.19 -22.28
C ILE A 42 -9.72 -26.26 -21.42
N SER A 43 -8.45 -26.55 -21.72
CA SER A 43 -7.57 -27.16 -20.72
C SER A 43 -7.89 -26.43 -19.41
N SER A 44 -8.37 -27.15 -18.41
CA SER A 44 -8.54 -26.60 -17.06
C SER A 44 -7.25 -25.86 -16.73
N VAL A 45 -7.30 -24.53 -16.75
CA VAL A 45 -6.13 -23.72 -16.38
C VAL A 45 -5.88 -24.11 -14.94
N ASP A 46 -4.74 -24.72 -14.68
CA ASP A 46 -4.37 -25.05 -13.32
C ASP A 46 -4.19 -23.73 -12.57
N GLU A 47 -5.18 -23.36 -11.76
CA GLU A 47 -5.10 -22.18 -10.90
C GLU A 47 -4.05 -22.39 -9.79
N ASN A 48 -3.69 -23.65 -9.49
CA ASN A 48 -2.80 -24.05 -8.39
C ASN A 48 -1.39 -24.38 -8.89
N ILE A 49 -0.75 -23.39 -9.50
CA ILE A 49 0.66 -23.48 -9.90
C ILE A 49 1.56 -23.39 -8.66
N SER A 50 2.42 -24.39 -8.45
CA SER A 50 3.36 -24.40 -7.32
C SER A 50 4.56 -23.46 -7.54
N PHE A 51 5.18 -23.05 -6.43
CA PHE A 51 6.41 -22.25 -6.50
C PHE A 51 7.57 -23.01 -7.17
N GLU A 52 7.66 -24.34 -7.02
CA GLU A 52 8.63 -25.19 -7.70
C GLU A 52 8.52 -25.07 -9.23
N THR A 53 7.30 -25.04 -9.76
CA THR A 53 7.07 -24.81 -11.20
C THR A 53 7.53 -23.41 -11.59
N MET A 54 7.21 -22.38 -10.79
CA MET A 54 7.64 -21.01 -11.06
C MET A 54 9.17 -20.84 -10.97
N LYS A 55 9.87 -21.60 -10.11
CA LYS A 55 11.35 -21.66 -10.11
C LYS A 55 11.88 -22.23 -11.42
N GLN A 56 11.22 -23.25 -12.00
CA GLN A 56 11.61 -23.80 -13.29
C GLN A 56 11.40 -22.79 -14.42
N VAL A 57 10.28 -22.04 -14.41
CA VAL A 57 10.05 -20.90 -15.33
C VAL A 57 11.18 -19.87 -15.22
N SER A 58 11.58 -19.51 -13.99
CA SER A 58 12.70 -18.59 -13.75
C SER A 58 14.04 -19.15 -14.26
N SER A 59 14.30 -20.44 -14.05
CA SER A 59 15.50 -21.11 -14.56
C SER A 59 15.56 -21.11 -16.09
N ASP A 60 14.45 -21.42 -16.75
CA ASP A 60 14.35 -21.40 -18.20
C ASP A 60 14.59 -20.00 -18.78
N LEU A 61 14.01 -18.96 -18.16
CA LEU A 61 14.23 -17.58 -18.58
C LEU A 61 15.70 -17.17 -18.41
N ASN A 62 16.31 -17.51 -17.27
CA ASN A 62 17.73 -17.28 -17.02
C ASN A 62 18.61 -17.99 -18.08
N ASN A 63 18.32 -19.24 -18.39
CA ASN A 63 19.07 -20.02 -19.38
C ASN A 63 18.96 -19.46 -20.80
N THR A 64 17.78 -18.98 -21.19
CA THR A 64 17.58 -18.33 -22.50
C THR A 64 18.37 -17.02 -22.59
N PHE A 65 18.22 -16.13 -21.61
CA PHE A 65 18.80 -14.79 -21.67
C PHE A 65 20.30 -14.75 -21.39
N SER A 66 20.84 -15.66 -20.57
CA SER A 66 22.28 -15.72 -20.24
C SER A 66 23.21 -15.90 -21.45
N LYS A 67 22.66 -16.30 -22.61
CA LYS A 67 23.42 -16.43 -23.87
C LYS A 67 23.93 -15.07 -24.38
N ASN A 68 23.13 -14.02 -24.24
CA ASN A 68 23.39 -12.70 -24.82
C ASN A 68 23.33 -11.54 -23.81
N TYR A 69 22.88 -11.83 -22.59
CA TYR A 69 22.70 -10.86 -21.52
C TYR A 69 23.50 -11.29 -20.29
N TRP A 70 23.94 -10.32 -19.51
CA TRP A 70 24.34 -10.55 -18.13
C TRP A 70 23.06 -10.75 -17.32
N VAL A 71 22.85 -11.96 -16.84
CA VAL A 71 21.72 -12.30 -15.99
C VAL A 71 22.25 -12.69 -14.62
N LYS A 72 21.71 -12.07 -13.57
CA LYS A 72 22.03 -12.41 -12.17
C LYS A 72 20.78 -12.57 -11.33
N PRO A 73 20.77 -13.56 -10.40
CA PRO A 73 19.67 -13.76 -9.48
C PRO A 73 19.72 -12.71 -8.37
N GLY A 74 18.57 -12.13 -8.05
CA GLY A 74 18.34 -11.35 -6.83
C GLY A 74 17.39 -12.07 -5.89
N GLN A 75 16.78 -11.33 -4.97
CA GLN A 75 15.72 -11.85 -4.09
C GLN A 75 14.78 -10.74 -3.61
N ILE A 76 13.70 -11.12 -2.93
CA ILE A 76 12.87 -10.22 -2.14
C ILE A 76 13.17 -10.51 -0.67
N TYR A 77 13.45 -9.48 0.12
CA TYR A 77 13.82 -9.60 1.52
C TYR A 77 12.83 -8.81 2.39
N TYR A 78 12.23 -9.48 3.36
CA TYR A 78 11.31 -8.85 4.30
C TYR A 78 12.07 -8.14 5.40
N TYR A 79 12.11 -6.82 5.30
CA TYR A 79 12.80 -5.96 6.23
C TYR A 79 12.01 -5.83 7.52
N GLY A 80 12.60 -6.34 8.59
CA GLY A 80 12.03 -6.32 9.92
C GLY A 80 12.68 -5.29 10.82
N ILE A 81 12.26 -5.29 12.08
CA ILE A 81 12.83 -4.37 13.07
C ILE A 81 14.32 -4.64 13.36
N LYS A 82 14.79 -5.86 13.16
CA LYS A 82 16.20 -6.23 13.31
C LYS A 82 17.11 -5.55 12.29
N ASP A 83 16.54 -5.03 11.21
CA ASP A 83 17.32 -4.36 10.18
C ASP A 83 17.43 -2.85 10.47
N CYS A 84 16.63 -2.33 11.41
CA CYS A 84 16.62 -0.92 11.79
C CYS A 84 17.94 -0.38 12.25
N VAL A 85 18.70 -1.15 13.04
CA VAL A 85 19.95 -0.66 13.62
C VAL A 85 20.91 -0.24 12.51
N ASN A 86 21.01 -1.03 11.43
CA ASN A 86 21.87 -0.70 10.29
C ASN A 86 21.37 0.52 9.53
N ALA A 87 20.07 0.60 9.26
CA ALA A 87 19.50 1.75 8.57
C ALA A 87 19.63 3.05 9.39
N ILE A 88 19.35 3.02 10.70
CA ILE A 88 19.51 4.17 11.59
C ILE A 88 20.97 4.61 11.61
N ASN A 89 21.92 3.69 11.70
CA ASN A 89 23.33 4.04 11.69
C ASN A 89 23.83 4.60 10.35
N THR A 90 23.11 4.40 9.25
CA THR A 90 23.59 4.81 7.90
C THR A 90 22.85 6.01 7.32
N ILE A 91 21.53 6.06 7.50
CA ILE A 91 20.65 7.11 6.98
C ILE A 91 19.84 7.79 8.09
N ASN A 92 20.16 7.53 9.35
CA ASN A 92 19.57 8.16 10.54
C ASN A 92 18.02 8.05 10.56
N GLY A 93 17.53 6.88 10.13
CA GLY A 93 16.14 6.45 10.17
C GLY A 93 16.00 4.96 9.89
N CYS A 94 14.89 4.35 10.33
CA CYS A 94 14.62 2.94 10.02
C CYS A 94 13.90 2.71 8.67
N SER A 95 13.60 3.76 7.89
CA SER A 95 12.82 3.63 6.65
C SER A 95 11.41 3.04 6.85
N GLY A 96 10.75 3.41 7.95
CA GLY A 96 9.36 3.07 8.23
C GLY A 96 9.08 1.56 8.32
N PRO A 97 9.88 0.75 9.04
CA PRO A 97 9.59 -0.66 9.25
C PRO A 97 8.17 -0.76 9.79
N ASN A 98 7.42 -1.68 9.23
CA ASN A 98 6.13 -2.06 9.75
C ASN A 98 6.30 -3.46 10.35
N PRO A 99 6.86 -3.61 11.57
CA PRO A 99 7.16 -4.92 12.14
C PRO A 99 5.92 -5.79 12.33
N VAL A 100 4.73 -5.19 12.38
CA VAL A 100 3.46 -5.91 12.37
C VAL A 100 3.21 -6.59 11.01
N THR A 101 3.61 -5.93 9.92
CA THR A 101 3.51 -6.41 8.53
C THR A 101 4.70 -5.93 7.68
N PRO A 102 5.86 -6.62 7.73
CA PRO A 102 7.12 -6.11 7.19
C PRO A 102 7.04 -5.89 5.68
N TYR A 103 7.74 -4.87 5.19
CA TYR A 103 7.84 -4.62 3.75
C TYR A 103 8.86 -5.56 3.11
N GLY A 104 8.49 -6.20 2.02
CA GLY A 104 9.42 -6.93 1.17
C GLY A 104 10.17 -5.97 0.26
N PHE A 105 11.48 -5.86 0.40
CA PHE A 105 12.31 -5.05 -0.50
C PHE A 105 12.94 -5.92 -1.58
N LEU A 106 12.91 -5.41 -2.82
CA LEU A 106 13.70 -5.99 -3.91
C LEU A 106 15.19 -5.79 -3.64
N LEU A 107 15.89 -6.90 -3.46
CA LEU A 107 17.34 -6.97 -3.44
C LEU A 107 17.85 -7.27 -4.86
N ALA A 108 18.10 -6.22 -5.62
CA ALA A 108 18.57 -6.32 -6.99
C ALA A 108 20.09 -6.55 -7.02
N PRO A 109 20.60 -7.44 -7.89
CA PRO A 109 22.03 -7.60 -8.09
C PRO A 109 22.67 -6.31 -8.56
N ILE A 110 23.77 -5.91 -7.94
CA ILE A 110 24.51 -4.70 -8.32
C ILE A 110 25.24 -4.98 -9.63
N ASN A 111 25.04 -4.11 -10.62
CA ASN A 111 25.80 -4.22 -11.86
C ASN A 111 27.28 -3.87 -11.58
N PRO A 112 28.27 -4.64 -12.08
CA PRO A 112 29.68 -4.33 -11.86
C PRO A 112 30.13 -2.95 -12.34
N LYS A 113 29.39 -2.32 -13.26
CA LYS A 113 29.64 -0.95 -13.73
C LYS A 113 29.10 0.12 -12.77
N ASP A 114 28.24 -0.24 -11.83
CA ASP A 114 27.67 0.63 -10.81
C ASP A 114 28.50 0.61 -9.52
N LYS A 115 29.52 1.49 -9.50
CA LYS A 115 30.40 1.62 -8.34
C LYS A 115 29.76 2.37 -7.17
N TYR A 116 28.69 3.11 -7.42
CA TYR A 116 28.07 3.99 -6.42
C TYR A 116 27.08 3.22 -5.56
N THR A 117 26.20 2.42 -6.16
CA THR A 117 25.31 1.53 -5.38
C THR A 117 26.11 0.62 -4.45
N MET A 118 27.26 0.12 -4.91
CA MET A 118 28.14 -0.72 -4.08
C MET A 118 28.67 0.01 -2.85
N GLN A 119 28.94 1.31 -2.96
CA GLN A 119 29.43 2.13 -1.86
C GLN A 119 28.30 2.57 -0.92
N ASP A 120 27.11 2.80 -1.46
CA ASP A 120 25.94 3.34 -0.76
C ASP A 120 24.94 2.25 -0.34
N ASN A 121 25.34 0.97 -0.30
CA ASN A 121 24.47 -0.15 0.07
C ASN A 121 24.31 -0.24 1.59
N PHE A 122 23.23 0.36 2.11
CA PHE A 122 23.08 0.60 3.55
C PHE A 122 22.19 -0.43 4.27
N MET A 123 21.24 -1.07 3.59
CA MET A 123 20.33 -2.03 4.24
C MET A 123 20.95 -3.43 4.33
N VAL A 124 21.77 -3.79 3.35
CA VAL A 124 22.49 -5.07 3.31
C VAL A 124 23.97 -4.81 2.97
N PRO A 125 24.73 -4.16 3.88
CA PRO A 125 26.13 -3.87 3.64
C PRO A 125 26.92 -5.15 3.31
N ASP A 126 27.96 -5.01 2.50
CA ASP A 126 28.82 -6.11 2.01
C ASP A 126 28.13 -7.15 1.10
N SER A 127 26.86 -6.94 0.75
CA SER A 127 26.14 -7.75 -0.22
C SER A 127 26.38 -7.28 -1.66
N ASN A 128 26.38 -8.24 -2.60
CA ASN A 128 26.32 -7.93 -4.03
C ASN A 128 24.88 -7.63 -4.51
N LEU A 129 23.91 -7.61 -3.60
CA LEU A 129 22.53 -7.20 -3.81
C LEU A 129 22.26 -5.90 -3.05
N SER A 130 21.37 -5.05 -3.55
CA SER A 130 20.99 -3.78 -2.90
C SER A 130 19.48 -3.55 -2.96
N THR A 131 18.93 -2.95 -1.89
CA THR A 131 17.55 -2.44 -1.83
C THR A 131 17.39 -1.11 -2.57
N ASN A 132 18.46 -0.33 -2.66
CA ASN A 132 18.58 0.91 -3.41
C ASN A 132 19.52 0.68 -4.59
N PHE A 133 18.98 0.45 -5.78
CA PHE A 133 19.77 0.09 -6.95
C PHE A 133 19.60 1.09 -8.08
N ARG A 134 20.64 1.32 -8.85
CA ARG A 134 20.52 2.04 -10.13
C ARG A 134 20.32 1.05 -11.26
N MET A 135 19.67 1.48 -12.33
CA MET A 135 19.51 0.68 -13.53
C MET A 135 19.68 1.54 -14.79
N ARG A 136 20.22 0.95 -15.86
CA ARG A 136 20.18 1.59 -17.18
C ARG A 136 18.77 1.49 -17.76
N SER A 137 18.50 2.39 -18.70
CA SER A 137 17.20 2.46 -19.37
C SER A 137 16.84 1.26 -20.24
N ASP A 138 17.77 0.34 -20.51
CA ASP A 138 17.62 -0.82 -21.39
C ASP A 138 17.76 -2.16 -20.66
N GLU A 139 17.72 -2.12 -19.34
CA GLU A 139 17.77 -3.29 -18.46
C GLU A 139 16.38 -3.64 -17.99
N ALA A 140 16.21 -4.90 -17.58
CA ALA A 140 15.00 -5.36 -16.94
C ALA A 140 15.30 -6.05 -15.62
N ILE A 141 14.39 -5.92 -14.67
CA ILE A 141 14.31 -6.81 -13.51
C ILE A 141 13.02 -7.62 -13.66
N VAL A 142 13.08 -8.92 -13.46
CA VAL A 142 11.94 -9.82 -13.56
C VAL A 142 11.71 -10.50 -12.22
N ILE A 143 10.50 -10.39 -11.68
CA ILE A 143 10.05 -11.10 -10.48
C ILE A 143 9.12 -12.22 -10.91
N ILE A 144 9.35 -13.43 -10.40
CA ILE A 144 8.60 -14.63 -10.76
C ILE A 144 8.27 -15.37 -9.46
N GLY A 145 7.01 -15.72 -9.22
CA GLY A 145 6.68 -16.42 -7.98
C GLY A 145 5.20 -16.51 -7.69
N ILE A 146 4.88 -16.63 -6.40
CA ILE A 146 3.52 -16.74 -5.87
C ILE A 146 3.21 -15.50 -5.02
N THR A 147 2.06 -14.89 -5.25
CA THR A 147 1.56 -13.77 -4.45
C THR A 147 1.35 -14.17 -2.99
N PRO A 148 1.22 -13.21 -2.06
CA PRO A 148 1.00 -13.52 -0.66
C PRO A 148 -0.22 -14.42 -0.42
N PRO A 149 -0.23 -15.16 0.71
CA PRO A 149 -1.44 -15.80 1.20
C PRO A 149 -2.54 -14.77 1.42
N LYS A 150 -3.77 -15.26 1.57
CA LYS A 150 -4.93 -14.41 1.83
C LYS A 150 -4.63 -13.37 2.93
N SER A 151 -4.75 -12.12 2.53
CA SER A 151 -4.44 -10.95 3.34
C SER A 151 -5.46 -9.85 3.08
N LYS A 152 -5.32 -8.70 3.75
CA LYS A 152 -6.23 -7.57 3.57
C LYS A 152 -5.90 -6.71 2.36
N PHE A 153 -4.66 -6.76 1.91
CA PHE A 153 -4.13 -5.94 0.82
C PHE A 153 -2.71 -6.41 0.49
N PHE A 154 -2.30 -6.34 -0.77
CA PHE A 154 -0.87 -6.31 -1.11
C PHE A 154 -0.58 -5.50 -2.37
N SER A 155 0.63 -4.98 -2.49
CA SER A 155 1.07 -4.30 -3.72
C SER A 155 2.56 -4.40 -3.98
N TYR A 156 2.98 -4.04 -5.19
CA TYR A 156 4.37 -3.94 -5.64
C TYR A 156 4.64 -2.53 -6.17
N ILE A 157 5.20 -1.67 -5.31
CA ILE A 157 5.32 -0.23 -5.58
C ILE A 157 6.76 0.16 -5.88
N PRO A 158 7.03 0.70 -7.09
CA PRO A 158 8.34 1.21 -7.44
C PRO A 158 8.49 2.67 -7.02
N TYR A 159 9.67 3.00 -6.51
CA TYR A 159 10.03 4.32 -6.04
C TYR A 159 11.31 4.83 -6.70
N MET A 160 11.33 6.12 -7.00
CA MET A 160 12.56 6.88 -7.07
C MET A 160 12.95 7.25 -5.64
N PHE A 161 13.92 6.53 -5.09
CA PHE A 161 14.27 6.64 -3.68
C PHE A 161 15.19 7.83 -3.43
N PHE A 162 16.41 7.81 -3.98
CA PHE A 162 17.35 8.93 -3.90
C PHE A 162 17.60 9.57 -5.26
N ARG A 163 17.89 10.88 -5.24
CA ARG A 163 18.37 11.65 -6.40
C ARG A 163 19.49 12.60 -5.98
N ASP A 164 20.46 12.82 -6.86
CA ASP A 164 21.46 13.87 -6.69
C ASP A 164 20.84 15.25 -6.98
N VAL A 165 20.94 16.15 -6.01
CA VAL A 165 20.34 17.49 -6.04
C VAL A 165 21.35 18.62 -6.18
N LYS A 166 22.62 18.32 -6.48
CA LYS A 166 23.72 19.30 -6.57
C LYS A 166 23.39 20.53 -7.42
N ASN A 167 22.57 20.36 -8.46
CA ASN A 167 22.17 21.43 -9.39
C ASN A 167 20.71 21.86 -9.26
N GLN A 168 19.98 21.38 -8.25
CA GLN A 168 18.59 21.79 -8.02
C GLN A 168 18.54 23.09 -7.21
N LYS A 169 17.59 23.97 -7.55
CA LYS A 169 17.31 25.18 -6.76
C LYS A 169 16.92 24.76 -5.34
N ILE A 170 17.35 25.56 -4.36
CA ILE A 170 17.25 25.35 -2.91
C ILE A 170 16.09 24.42 -2.53
N ILE A 171 16.44 23.18 -2.14
CA ILE A 171 15.57 22.30 -1.36
C ILE A 171 15.16 23.09 -0.12
N PRO A 172 13.87 23.18 0.25
CA PRO A 172 13.48 23.67 1.58
C PRO A 172 13.94 22.66 2.65
N LYS A 173 15.25 22.61 2.91
CA LYS A 173 15.89 21.66 3.84
C LYS A 173 15.18 21.67 5.20
N MET A 174 14.77 22.86 5.65
CA MET A 174 14.02 23.04 6.89
C MET A 174 12.63 22.37 6.85
N VAL A 175 11.87 22.51 5.75
CA VAL A 175 10.54 21.90 5.64
C VAL A 175 10.66 20.38 5.62
N ASN A 176 11.60 19.84 4.85
CA ASN A 176 11.82 18.40 4.78
C ASN A 176 12.32 17.83 6.11
N GLN A 177 13.24 18.51 6.81
CA GLN A 177 13.75 18.07 8.12
C GLN A 177 12.63 18.02 9.17
N ILE A 178 11.82 19.07 9.26
CA ILE A 178 10.70 19.12 10.20
C ILE A 178 9.72 17.99 9.90
N PHE A 179 9.36 17.81 8.62
CA PHE A 179 8.35 16.83 8.22
C PHE A 179 8.82 15.38 8.41
N LEU A 180 10.05 15.07 8.00
CA LEU A 180 10.66 13.74 8.15
C LEU A 180 10.79 13.37 9.63
N LYS A 181 11.32 14.28 10.45
CA LYS A 181 11.45 14.08 11.90
C LYS A 181 10.09 13.88 12.58
N MET A 182 9.07 14.65 12.20
CA MET A 182 7.72 14.54 12.78
C MET A 182 7.02 13.22 12.43
N LEU A 183 7.24 12.69 11.23
CA LEU A 183 6.71 11.38 10.82
C LEU A 183 7.54 10.20 11.35
N GLY A 184 8.60 10.48 12.11
CA GLY A 184 9.61 9.49 12.50
C GLY A 184 10.41 8.95 11.30
N VAL A 185 10.12 9.35 10.06
CA VAL A 185 10.87 8.90 8.88
C VAL A 185 12.24 9.57 8.96
N GLY A 186 13.25 8.83 9.44
CA GLY A 186 14.47 9.46 9.89
C GLY A 186 15.23 10.28 8.85
N GLU A 187 16.08 11.18 9.36
CA GLU A 187 16.68 12.24 8.56
C GLU A 187 17.92 11.76 7.79
N SER A 188 17.93 11.88 6.46
CA SER A 188 19.17 11.74 5.66
C SER A 188 20.23 12.82 5.92
N SER A 189 19.97 13.78 6.82
CA SER A 189 20.81 14.95 7.09
C SER A 189 22.22 14.59 7.57
N ASN A 190 22.40 13.40 8.15
CA ASN A 190 23.69 12.83 8.57
C ASN A 190 24.06 11.55 7.80
N SER A 191 23.49 11.33 6.61
CA SER A 191 23.73 10.10 5.86
C SER A 191 25.22 9.91 5.53
N ILE A 192 25.75 8.70 5.73
CA ILE A 192 27.14 8.32 5.41
C ILE A 192 27.25 7.98 3.90
N LEU A 193 26.31 8.46 3.08
CA LEU A 193 26.33 8.24 1.64
C LEU A 193 27.58 8.89 1.06
N SER A 194 28.18 8.19 0.10
CA SER A 194 29.38 8.64 -0.60
C SER A 194 29.22 10.01 -1.28
N ASN A 195 28.00 10.33 -1.69
CA ASN A 195 27.63 11.61 -2.26
C ASN A 195 26.71 12.38 -1.28
N PRO A 196 27.19 13.48 -0.68
CA PRO A 196 26.41 14.27 0.28
C PRO A 196 25.26 15.06 -0.36
N ASN A 197 25.13 15.04 -1.69
CA ASN A 197 24.03 15.70 -2.42
C ASN A 197 22.86 14.74 -2.70
N ARG A 198 22.89 13.50 -2.21
CA ARG A 198 21.76 12.56 -2.37
C ARG A 198 20.63 12.96 -1.42
N PHE A 199 19.43 13.16 -1.98
CA PHE A 199 18.24 13.49 -1.22
C PHE A 199 17.17 12.39 -1.36
N PRO A 200 16.56 11.90 -0.25
CA PRO A 200 15.51 10.88 -0.27
C PRO A 200 14.18 11.51 -0.68
N TYR A 201 13.81 11.34 -1.95
CA TYR A 201 12.48 11.72 -2.41
C TYR A 201 11.44 10.71 -1.97
N TRP A 202 11.73 9.42 -2.16
CA TRP A 202 10.77 8.34 -1.94
C TRP A 202 9.46 8.57 -2.71
N ALA A 203 9.61 8.87 -4.01
CA ALA A 203 8.51 9.21 -4.92
C ALA A 203 8.04 7.96 -5.67
N SER A 204 6.79 7.54 -5.53
CA SER A 204 6.32 6.41 -6.34
C SER A 204 6.16 6.81 -7.80
N PHE A 205 6.10 5.82 -8.70
CA PHE A 205 5.73 6.05 -10.09
C PHE A 205 4.76 5.02 -10.66
N ASP A 206 3.87 4.52 -9.81
CA ASP A 206 2.84 3.50 -10.02
C ASP A 206 1.53 4.03 -10.64
N TYR A 207 1.62 4.99 -11.56
CA TYR A 207 0.49 5.84 -11.95
C TYR A 207 -0.55 5.26 -12.93
N ASN A 208 -0.45 4.03 -13.44
CA ASN A 208 -1.54 3.52 -14.32
C ASN A 208 -1.57 1.99 -14.60
N PRO A 209 -2.45 1.25 -13.91
CA PRO A 209 -2.84 1.47 -12.52
C PRO A 209 -1.70 1.04 -11.56
N PRO A 210 -1.77 1.35 -10.25
CA PRO A 210 -0.88 0.71 -9.27
C PRO A 210 -0.98 -0.81 -9.37
N LEU A 211 0.10 -1.54 -9.08
CA LEU A 211 0.11 -3.00 -9.12
C LEU A 211 -0.20 -3.56 -7.71
N ASN A 212 -1.47 -3.55 -7.34
CA ASN A 212 -2.03 -4.07 -6.09
C ASN A 212 -2.77 -5.40 -6.31
N ASP A 213 -3.37 -5.97 -5.26
CA ASP A 213 -4.12 -7.22 -5.29
C ASP A 213 -5.34 -7.18 -6.20
N GLU A 214 -5.87 -5.99 -6.49
CA GLU A 214 -6.99 -5.83 -7.41
C GLU A 214 -6.58 -5.73 -8.89
N THR A 215 -5.40 -5.19 -9.19
CA THR A 215 -4.97 -4.92 -10.58
C THR A 215 -3.96 -5.94 -11.11
N ILE A 216 -3.20 -6.60 -10.24
CA ILE A 216 -2.23 -7.62 -10.64
C ILE A 216 -2.91 -8.77 -11.37
N ASN A 217 -2.29 -9.26 -12.43
CA ASN A 217 -2.75 -10.47 -13.10
C ASN A 217 -1.99 -11.69 -12.54
N THR A 218 -2.74 -12.68 -12.09
CA THR A 218 -2.23 -13.91 -11.50
C THR A 218 -2.97 -15.12 -12.07
N SER A 219 -2.49 -16.32 -11.74
CA SER A 219 -3.23 -17.57 -12.02
C SER A 219 -4.55 -17.68 -11.27
N LYS A 220 -4.77 -16.83 -10.24
CA LYS A 220 -5.95 -16.81 -9.36
C LYS A 220 -6.71 -15.49 -9.43
N LYS A 221 -6.72 -14.85 -10.61
CA LYS A 221 -7.47 -13.60 -10.84
C LYS A 221 -8.96 -13.72 -10.52
N SER A 222 -9.55 -14.89 -10.75
CA SER A 222 -10.94 -15.25 -10.45
C SER A 222 -11.25 -15.36 -8.95
N SER A 223 -10.23 -15.52 -8.09
CA SER A 223 -10.35 -15.84 -6.66
C SER A 223 -9.63 -14.85 -5.75
N GLY A 224 -9.37 -13.62 -6.23
CA GLY A 224 -8.82 -12.52 -5.41
C GLY A 224 -7.29 -12.39 -5.45
N ASN A 225 -6.61 -13.02 -6.41
CA ASN A 225 -5.16 -12.87 -6.65
C ASN A 225 -4.20 -13.31 -5.53
N PHE A 226 -4.68 -13.81 -4.39
CA PHE A 226 -3.84 -14.42 -3.35
C PHE A 226 -3.41 -15.83 -3.75
N ASP A 227 -2.24 -16.26 -3.25
CA ASP A 227 -1.66 -17.59 -3.53
C ASP A 227 -1.59 -17.94 -5.03
N GLY A 228 -1.45 -16.92 -5.88
CA GLY A 228 -1.50 -17.02 -7.34
C GLY A 228 -0.13 -16.84 -7.97
N ALA A 229 0.16 -17.63 -9.00
CA ALA A 229 1.40 -17.48 -9.76
C ALA A 229 1.38 -16.21 -10.61
N PHE A 230 2.51 -15.53 -10.66
CA PHE A 230 2.66 -14.27 -11.39
C PHE A 230 4.08 -14.05 -11.94
N VAL A 231 4.18 -13.14 -12.91
CA VAL A 231 5.43 -12.57 -13.39
C VAL A 231 5.30 -11.04 -13.43
N ILE A 232 6.33 -10.32 -12.97
CA ILE A 232 6.44 -8.86 -13.13
C ILE A 232 7.72 -8.56 -13.89
N VAL A 233 7.62 -7.81 -15.00
CA VAL A 233 8.76 -7.23 -15.72
C VAL A 233 8.86 -5.75 -15.37
N ILE A 234 10.02 -5.32 -14.87
CA ILE A 234 10.30 -3.94 -14.47
C ILE A 234 11.33 -3.37 -15.44
N THR A 235 10.93 -2.42 -16.28
CA THR A 235 11.82 -1.85 -17.30
C THR A 235 11.35 -0.49 -17.81
N ALA A 236 12.29 0.32 -18.29
CA ALA A 236 12.01 1.57 -19.00
C ALA A 236 11.93 1.39 -20.52
N ASP A 237 12.32 0.23 -21.05
CA ASP A 237 12.46 -0.04 -22.47
C ASP A 237 11.41 -1.02 -22.98
N LYS A 238 10.66 -0.60 -24.01
CA LYS A 238 9.60 -1.43 -24.58
C LYS A 238 10.16 -2.62 -25.36
N THR A 239 11.36 -2.51 -25.92
CA THR A 239 11.97 -3.58 -26.72
C THR A 239 12.40 -4.76 -25.84
N ILE A 240 13.03 -4.52 -24.69
CA ILE A 240 13.38 -5.60 -23.75
C ILE A 240 12.14 -6.19 -23.07
N ASP A 241 11.14 -5.35 -22.77
CA ASP A 241 9.83 -5.80 -22.27
C ASP A 241 9.19 -6.79 -23.25
N GLU A 242 9.03 -6.39 -24.51
CA GLU A 242 8.48 -7.24 -25.58
C GLU A 242 9.29 -8.53 -25.79
N LYS A 243 10.63 -8.47 -25.71
CA LYS A 243 11.49 -9.65 -25.83
C LYS A 243 11.23 -10.65 -24.71
N ILE A 244 11.22 -10.20 -23.45
CA ILE A 244 10.99 -11.05 -22.27
C ILE A 244 9.57 -11.64 -22.32
N ILE A 245 8.57 -10.80 -22.56
CA ILE A 245 7.16 -11.22 -22.62
C ILE A 245 6.95 -12.24 -23.73
N ASN A 246 7.51 -12.02 -24.93
CA ASN A 246 7.37 -12.97 -26.04
C ASN A 246 8.03 -14.31 -25.75
N GLU A 247 9.21 -14.32 -25.12
CA GLU A 247 9.90 -15.55 -24.73
C GLU A 247 9.07 -16.34 -23.71
N LEU A 248 8.57 -15.66 -22.67
CA LEU A 248 7.67 -16.27 -21.68
C LEU A 248 6.42 -16.84 -22.33
N LYS A 249 5.74 -16.05 -23.17
CA LYS A 249 4.49 -16.41 -23.85
C LYS A 249 4.62 -17.58 -24.80
N LYS A 250 5.66 -17.58 -25.63
CA LYS A 250 5.75 -18.51 -26.77
C LYS A 250 6.51 -19.78 -26.41
N ASN A 251 7.52 -19.68 -25.53
CA ASN A 251 8.50 -20.74 -25.35
C ASN A 251 8.53 -21.31 -23.93
N ILE A 252 8.34 -20.50 -22.88
CA ILE A 252 8.56 -20.95 -21.50
C ILE A 252 7.26 -21.40 -20.83
N LEU A 253 6.29 -20.50 -20.65
CA LEU A 253 5.06 -20.81 -19.91
C LEU A 253 4.26 -21.99 -20.49
N PRO A 254 4.15 -22.17 -21.83
CA PRO A 254 3.46 -23.31 -22.40
C PRO A 254 4.05 -24.67 -22.01
N LYS A 255 5.36 -24.77 -21.72
CA LYS A 255 5.99 -26.02 -21.27
C LYS A 255 5.41 -26.53 -19.95
N TYR A 256 4.86 -25.61 -19.16
CA TYR A 256 4.31 -25.87 -17.83
C TYR A 256 2.77 -25.78 -17.81
N GLY A 257 2.12 -25.62 -18.97
CA GLY A 257 0.66 -25.45 -19.04
C GLY A 257 0.16 -24.12 -18.44
N ILE A 258 1.04 -23.13 -18.25
CA ILE A 258 0.70 -21.87 -17.59
C ILE A 258 0.14 -20.87 -18.61
N ASN A 259 -1.00 -20.27 -18.29
CA ASN A 259 -1.56 -19.19 -19.10
C ASN A 259 -0.71 -17.93 -18.98
N SER A 260 -0.37 -17.30 -20.10
CA SER A 260 0.45 -16.09 -20.13
C SER A 260 -0.21 -14.82 -19.60
N ASN A 261 -1.49 -14.87 -19.23
CA ASN A 261 -2.19 -13.74 -18.62
C ASN A 261 -1.61 -13.36 -17.24
N ILE A 262 -0.75 -14.19 -16.63
CA ILE A 262 -0.09 -13.89 -15.35
C ILE A 262 1.07 -12.87 -15.44
N ILE A 263 1.37 -12.38 -16.64
CA ILE A 263 2.50 -11.48 -16.90
C ILE A 263 2.07 -10.02 -16.75
N ASN A 264 2.79 -9.29 -15.91
CA ASN A 264 2.59 -7.88 -15.62
C ASN A 264 3.85 -7.08 -16.00
N THR A 265 3.69 -5.79 -16.29
CA THR A 265 4.82 -4.87 -16.52
C THR A 265 4.69 -3.66 -15.61
N ILE A 266 5.72 -3.41 -14.79
CA ILE A 266 5.94 -2.12 -14.14
C ILE A 266 6.74 -1.24 -15.11
N LYS A 267 6.07 -0.21 -15.63
CA LYS A 267 6.63 0.71 -16.63
C LYS A 267 7.45 1.79 -15.93
N VAL A 268 8.77 1.76 -16.08
CA VAL A 268 9.66 2.78 -15.50
C VAL A 268 9.66 4.04 -16.39
N PRO A 269 9.27 5.23 -15.88
CA PRO A 269 9.07 6.43 -16.70
C PRO A 269 10.38 7.13 -17.06
N TYR A 270 11.00 6.72 -18.17
CA TYR A 270 12.31 7.21 -18.61
C TYR A 270 12.41 8.74 -18.67
N ASN A 271 11.36 9.42 -19.14
CA ASN A 271 11.34 10.87 -19.33
C ASN A 271 11.31 11.69 -18.02
N LYS A 272 11.22 11.04 -16.86
CA LYS A 272 11.19 11.70 -15.53
C LYS A 272 12.37 11.31 -14.63
N LEU A 273 13.19 10.36 -15.08
CA LEU A 273 14.19 9.69 -14.27
C LEU A 273 15.59 9.84 -14.87
N HIS A 274 16.59 10.01 -14.00
CA HIS A 274 18.01 10.02 -14.37
C HIS A 274 18.55 8.58 -14.30
N MET A 275 18.27 7.78 -15.31
CA MET A 275 18.70 6.37 -15.34
C MET A 275 20.19 6.21 -15.70
N GLY A 276 20.80 5.08 -15.33
CA GLY A 276 22.21 4.75 -15.61
C GLY A 276 23.02 4.45 -14.36
N TYR A 277 24.34 4.50 -14.50
CA TYR A 277 25.32 4.17 -13.43
C TYR A 277 26.26 5.34 -13.12
N LYS A 278 25.80 6.56 -13.36
CA LYS A 278 26.55 7.77 -13.02
C LYS A 278 26.25 8.16 -11.58
N ASN A 279 27.06 9.06 -11.01
CA ASN A 279 26.86 9.54 -9.64
C ASN A 279 25.49 10.25 -9.49
N GLU A 280 25.08 10.94 -10.54
CA GLU A 280 23.85 11.73 -10.60
C GLU A 280 22.60 10.89 -10.93
N SER A 281 22.78 9.59 -11.22
CA SER A 281 21.66 8.70 -11.56
C SER A 281 20.78 8.41 -10.35
N ASP A 282 19.47 8.30 -10.55
CA ASP A 282 18.51 8.01 -9.49
C ASP A 282 18.71 6.60 -8.93
N ASP A 283 18.53 6.45 -7.61
CA ASP A 283 18.41 5.14 -6.98
C ASP A 283 16.93 4.73 -6.99
N PHE A 284 16.68 3.49 -7.39
CA PHE A 284 15.37 2.86 -7.41
C PHE A 284 15.20 1.94 -6.21
N GLN A 285 13.97 1.80 -5.79
CA GLN A 285 13.54 0.81 -4.81
C GLN A 285 12.21 0.21 -5.28
N LEU A 286 11.98 -1.06 -4.98
CA LEU A 286 10.66 -1.69 -5.14
C LEU A 286 10.27 -2.28 -3.79
N GLN A 287 9.06 -1.98 -3.34
CA GLN A 287 8.49 -2.50 -2.11
C GLN A 287 7.30 -3.40 -2.43
N ASN A 288 7.34 -4.63 -1.93
CA ASN A 288 6.18 -5.48 -1.77
C ASN A 288 5.53 -5.18 -0.42
N ARG A 289 4.38 -4.54 -0.45
CA ARG A 289 3.62 -4.14 0.73
C ARG A 289 2.53 -5.17 0.95
N ILE A 290 2.35 -5.63 2.19
CA ILE A 290 1.31 -6.60 2.53
C ILE A 290 0.67 -6.11 3.82
N ALA A 291 -0.67 -6.10 3.87
CA ALA A 291 -1.39 -5.82 5.10
C ALA A 291 -2.08 -7.08 5.61
N TYR A 292 -1.76 -7.47 6.84
CA TYR A 292 -2.48 -8.45 7.64
C TYR A 292 -2.81 -9.76 6.91
N ILE A 293 -1.79 -10.62 6.76
CA ILE A 293 -2.02 -12.03 6.40
C ILE A 293 -2.82 -12.69 7.53
N GLU A 294 -3.97 -13.29 7.20
CA GLU A 294 -4.94 -13.75 8.22
C GLU A 294 -4.36 -14.82 9.16
N ASN A 295 -3.41 -15.63 8.68
CA ASN A 295 -2.78 -16.72 9.40
C ASN A 295 -1.32 -16.39 9.74
N GLU A 296 -1.01 -16.29 11.04
CA GLU A 296 0.34 -15.94 11.52
C GLU A 296 1.42 -16.97 11.12
N THR A 297 1.11 -18.27 11.06
CA THR A 297 2.07 -19.28 10.57
C THR A 297 2.39 -19.07 9.10
N LEU A 298 1.38 -18.81 8.26
CA LEU A 298 1.59 -18.52 6.84
C LEU A 298 2.34 -17.21 6.64
N LYS A 299 2.07 -16.20 7.49
CA LYS A 299 2.82 -14.94 7.50
C LYS A 299 4.30 -15.17 7.78
N GLU A 300 4.62 -15.92 8.83
CA GLU A 300 6.01 -16.23 9.20
C GLU A 300 6.73 -17.02 8.08
N GLN A 301 6.04 -18.00 7.49
CA GLN A 301 6.56 -18.78 6.36
C GLN A 301 6.83 -17.89 5.14
N TYR A 302 5.88 -17.05 4.75
CA TYR A 302 6.00 -16.19 3.57
C TYR A 302 7.08 -15.13 3.74
N THR A 303 7.17 -14.51 4.92
CA THR A 303 8.15 -13.45 5.18
C THR A 303 9.58 -14.00 5.37
N SER A 304 9.72 -15.19 5.96
CA SER A 304 11.05 -15.81 6.17
C SER A 304 11.61 -16.48 4.92
N ASN A 305 10.75 -17.01 4.06
CA ASN A 305 11.14 -17.68 2.82
C ASN A 305 10.13 -17.37 1.71
N PRO A 306 10.15 -16.13 1.19
CA PRO A 306 9.17 -15.71 0.20
C PRO A 306 9.27 -16.57 -1.06
N PRO A 307 8.14 -17.06 -1.59
CA PRO A 307 8.09 -17.88 -2.79
C PRO A 307 8.26 -17.03 -4.06
N LEU A 308 9.37 -16.28 -4.12
CA LEU A 308 9.70 -15.29 -5.14
C LEU A 308 11.13 -15.50 -5.63
N THR A 309 11.33 -15.45 -6.95
CA THR A 309 12.65 -15.35 -7.57
C THR A 309 12.77 -14.02 -8.30
N VAL A 310 14.00 -13.52 -8.41
CA VAL A 310 14.31 -12.27 -9.09
C VAL A 310 15.45 -12.50 -10.08
N LEU A 311 15.32 -11.97 -11.29
CA LEU A 311 16.39 -11.93 -12.28
C LEU A 311 16.63 -10.49 -12.73
N ARG A 312 17.87 -10.02 -12.67
CA ARG A 312 18.28 -8.79 -13.35
C ARG A 312 18.92 -9.14 -14.68
N ILE A 313 18.36 -8.63 -15.77
CA ILE A 313 18.76 -8.91 -17.15
C ILE A 313 19.36 -7.63 -17.74
N VAL A 314 20.64 -7.68 -18.10
CA VAL A 314 21.39 -6.54 -18.62
C VAL A 314 22.03 -6.89 -19.97
N PRO A 315 21.83 -6.09 -21.02
CA PRO A 315 22.48 -6.35 -22.31
C PRO A 315 24.03 -6.30 -22.21
N ASN A 316 24.72 -7.25 -22.85
CA ASN A 316 26.19 -7.36 -22.77
C ASN A 316 26.96 -6.30 -23.58
N GLY A 317 26.36 -5.68 -24.61
CA GLY A 317 27.03 -4.80 -25.57
C GLY A 317 26.64 -3.31 -25.52
N ASN A 318 26.72 -2.67 -26.70
CA ASN A 318 26.12 -1.37 -27.08
C ASN A 318 25.21 -1.60 -28.32
N GLU A 319 24.23 -2.51 -28.30
CA GLU A 319 23.24 -2.51 -29.38
C GLU A 319 22.53 -1.14 -29.34
N ASN A 320 22.12 -0.63 -30.49
CA ASN A 320 21.43 0.65 -30.55
C ASN A 320 20.03 0.52 -29.91
N TRP A 321 19.91 0.62 -28.59
CA TRP A 321 18.70 0.30 -27.80
C TRP A 321 17.75 1.47 -27.55
N PHE A 322 17.74 2.48 -28.42
CA PHE A 322 17.01 3.72 -28.15
C PHE A 322 15.76 3.91 -29.01
N SER A 323 15.06 2.86 -29.43
CA SER A 323 13.89 3.12 -30.29
C SER A 323 12.63 3.53 -29.49
N LYS A 324 12.33 2.88 -28.35
CA LYS A 324 11.05 3.11 -27.63
C LYS A 324 11.14 2.93 -26.12
N LYS A 325 10.99 4.03 -25.37
CA LYS A 325 10.92 4.04 -23.90
C LYS A 325 9.49 4.23 -23.40
N PHE A 326 9.21 3.77 -22.19
CA PHE A 326 7.99 4.16 -21.47
C PHE A 326 8.12 5.62 -21.01
N SER A 327 6.99 6.32 -21.06
CA SER A 327 6.85 7.67 -20.55
C SER A 327 6.03 7.64 -19.27
N PHE A 328 6.19 8.65 -18.44
CA PHE A 328 5.30 8.91 -17.32
C PHE A 328 3.85 9.00 -17.80
N GLU A 329 2.97 8.24 -17.14
CA GLU A 329 1.53 8.26 -17.34
C GLU A 329 0.91 9.01 -16.16
N LYS A 330 -0.15 9.78 -16.40
CA LYS A 330 -0.87 10.46 -15.32
C LYS A 330 -1.57 9.42 -14.45
N GLY A 331 -1.60 9.67 -13.15
CA GLY A 331 -2.33 8.89 -12.15
C GLY A 331 -3.79 8.62 -12.53
N PRO A 332 -4.37 7.50 -12.02
CA PRO A 332 -5.78 7.19 -12.22
C PRO A 332 -6.68 8.27 -11.59
N ASN A 333 -7.91 8.40 -12.09
CA ASN A 333 -8.89 9.28 -11.46
C ASN A 333 -9.46 8.58 -10.21
N LYS A 334 -9.12 9.11 -9.02
CA LYS A 334 -9.58 8.60 -7.73
C LYS A 334 -10.99 9.03 -7.34
N ASN A 335 -11.61 9.96 -8.08
CA ASN A 335 -12.93 10.48 -7.74
C ASN A 335 -14.06 9.55 -8.23
N THR A 336 -14.83 9.01 -7.28
CA THR A 336 -15.98 8.12 -7.54
C THR A 336 -17.35 8.80 -7.50
N ASN A 337 -17.42 10.10 -7.17
CA ASN A 337 -18.64 10.81 -6.76
C ASN A 337 -19.37 10.22 -5.52
N ILE A 338 -18.81 9.21 -4.84
CA ILE A 338 -19.30 8.72 -3.54
C ILE A 338 -18.43 9.33 -2.46
N SER A 339 -19.05 10.06 -1.54
CA SER A 339 -18.36 10.77 -0.46
C SER A 339 -18.99 10.50 0.89
N GLU A 340 -18.14 10.48 1.91
CA GLU A 340 -18.51 10.39 3.31
C GLU A 340 -19.10 11.70 3.86
N ILE A 341 -19.06 12.81 3.09
CA ILE A 341 -19.46 14.14 3.56
C ILE A 341 -20.89 14.22 4.10
N GLY A 342 -21.78 13.33 3.64
CA GLY A 342 -23.13 13.20 4.18
C GLY A 342 -23.16 12.82 5.67
N PHE A 343 -22.09 12.22 6.20
CA PHE A 343 -21.97 11.83 7.60
C PHE A 343 -21.37 12.92 8.50
N GLN A 344 -21.08 14.13 8.00
CA GLN A 344 -20.41 15.19 8.76
C GLN A 344 -21.14 15.52 10.07
N ASP A 345 -22.45 15.77 10.01
CA ASP A 345 -23.24 16.11 11.20
C ASP A 345 -23.27 14.96 12.22
N SER A 346 -23.28 13.71 11.73
CA SER A 346 -23.20 12.51 12.57
C SER A 346 -21.82 12.38 13.23
N LEU A 347 -20.73 12.65 12.50
CA LEU A 347 -19.37 12.62 13.03
C LEU A 347 -19.18 13.72 14.10
N ASP A 348 -19.67 14.93 13.84
CA ASP A 348 -19.59 16.05 14.80
C ASP A 348 -20.45 15.78 16.05
N THR A 349 -21.57 15.07 15.89
CA THR A 349 -22.38 14.59 17.01
C THR A 349 -21.64 13.55 17.85
N LEU A 350 -20.96 12.58 17.22
CA LEU A 350 -20.13 11.60 17.92
C LEU A 350 -18.98 12.28 18.66
N LEU A 351 -18.29 13.24 18.03
CA LEU A 351 -17.21 14.00 18.65
C LEU A 351 -17.69 14.74 19.92
N GLN A 352 -18.89 15.33 19.88
CA GLN A 352 -19.49 15.96 21.07
C GLN A 352 -19.80 14.94 22.18
N ALA A 353 -20.32 13.77 21.82
CA ALA A 353 -20.60 12.70 22.78
C ALA A 353 -19.31 12.17 23.44
N VAL A 354 -18.24 11.99 22.67
CA VAL A 354 -16.91 11.60 23.18
C VAL A 354 -16.38 12.65 24.16
N LYS A 355 -16.43 13.94 23.79
CA LYS A 355 -16.00 15.04 24.68
C LYS A 355 -16.80 15.08 25.97
N LEU A 356 -18.11 14.84 25.90
CA LEU A 356 -18.99 14.81 27.07
C LEU A 356 -18.65 13.64 28.01
N ALA A 357 -18.38 12.46 27.43
CA ALA A 357 -18.03 11.26 28.18
C ALA A 357 -16.72 11.39 28.97
N GLU A 358 -15.76 12.13 28.43
CA GLU A 358 -14.41 12.27 28.97
C GLU A 358 -14.20 13.60 29.73
N THR A 359 -15.30 14.27 30.13
CA THR A 359 -15.32 15.59 30.81
C THR A 359 -14.58 15.63 32.16
N HIS A 360 -14.23 14.48 32.74
CA HIS A 360 -13.44 14.42 33.97
C HIS A 360 -11.99 14.91 33.79
N ASN A 361 -11.53 15.07 32.54
CA ASN A 361 -10.18 15.50 32.17
C ASN A 361 -10.07 17.03 32.02
N ASN A 362 -8.91 17.59 32.39
CA ASN A 362 -8.75 19.04 32.58
C ASN A 362 -8.44 19.82 31.31
N ARG A 363 -7.77 19.19 30.33
CA ARG A 363 -7.37 19.84 29.08
C ARG A 363 -7.70 18.91 27.92
N ILE A 364 -8.47 19.43 26.98
CA ILE A 364 -8.86 18.75 25.75
C ILE A 364 -8.17 19.50 24.61
N GLU A 365 -7.32 18.81 23.87
CA GLU A 365 -6.74 19.31 22.62
C GLU A 365 -7.34 18.52 21.46
N ASN A 366 -7.84 19.22 20.44
CA ASN A 366 -8.39 18.60 19.25
C ASN A 366 -7.43 18.82 18.09
N PHE A 367 -7.07 17.73 17.44
CA PHE A 367 -6.31 17.74 16.19
C PHE A 367 -7.20 17.18 15.10
N THR A 368 -7.18 17.83 13.94
CA THR A 368 -7.81 17.28 12.73
C THR A 368 -6.75 16.59 11.91
N VAL A 369 -7.11 15.57 11.16
CA VAL A 369 -6.17 15.07 10.16
C VAL A 369 -6.04 16.06 9.02
N LYS A 370 -4.82 16.12 8.51
CA LYS A 370 -4.53 16.70 7.22
C LYS A 370 -3.95 15.59 6.36
N GLU A 371 -4.38 15.60 5.12
CA GLU A 371 -3.74 14.85 4.06
C GLU A 371 -2.23 15.07 4.14
N LEU A 372 -1.46 13.98 4.10
CA LEU A 372 -0.02 14.08 3.91
C LEU A 372 0.18 14.98 2.70
N LEU A 373 1.10 15.97 2.79
CA LEU A 373 1.50 16.73 1.59
C LEU A 373 1.71 15.76 0.40
N GLY A 374 2.14 14.52 0.70
CA GLY A 374 1.94 13.22 0.04
C GLY A 374 0.84 13.05 -1.02
N SER A 375 -0.45 13.18 -0.72
CA SER A 375 -1.48 12.94 -1.76
C SER A 375 -1.85 14.16 -2.61
N LEU A 376 -1.34 15.35 -2.25
CA LEU A 376 -1.04 16.44 -3.20
C LEU A 376 0.34 16.29 -3.88
N ALA A 377 1.23 15.49 -3.31
CA ALA A 377 2.61 15.24 -3.71
C ALA A 377 2.72 13.96 -4.52
N ILE A 378 1.87 13.85 -5.54
CA ILE A 378 2.18 13.03 -6.71
C ILE A 378 3.63 13.33 -7.16
N PHE A 379 4.37 12.32 -7.56
CA PHE A 379 5.73 12.34 -8.09
C PHE A 379 6.09 13.65 -8.79
N GLU A 380 5.27 14.13 -9.73
CA GLU A 380 5.55 15.38 -10.44
C GLU A 380 5.61 16.60 -9.53
N THR A 381 4.73 16.71 -8.54
CA THR A 381 4.64 17.81 -7.59
C THR A 381 5.81 17.80 -6.62
N CYS A 382 6.04 16.73 -5.86
CA CYS A 382 7.13 16.70 -4.88
C CYS A 382 8.50 16.78 -5.53
N VAL A 383 8.73 16.05 -6.62
CA VAL A 383 10.01 16.07 -7.34
C VAL A 383 10.28 17.47 -7.88
N ARG A 384 9.27 18.16 -8.43
CA ARG A 384 9.38 19.56 -8.90
C ARG A 384 9.65 20.53 -7.75
N LEU A 385 9.01 20.34 -6.60
CA LEU A 385 9.16 21.21 -5.43
C LEU A 385 10.44 20.94 -4.63
N GLY A 386 11.16 19.85 -4.92
CA GLY A 386 12.35 19.47 -4.16
C GLY A 386 12.03 19.05 -2.73
N ILE A 387 10.85 18.46 -2.52
CA ILE A 387 10.41 17.95 -1.21
C ILE A 387 10.28 16.43 -1.26
N SER A 388 10.40 15.77 -0.11
CA SER A 388 10.12 14.33 -0.02
C SER A 388 8.65 14.07 -0.35
N CYS A 389 8.38 12.98 -1.07
CA CYS A 389 7.04 12.46 -1.33
C CYS A 389 6.60 11.46 -0.25
N LEU A 390 7.53 11.10 0.66
CA LEU A 390 7.25 10.36 1.89
C LEU A 390 6.66 8.96 1.69
N GLY A 391 7.00 8.33 0.56
CA GLY A 391 6.42 7.06 0.18
C GLY A 391 4.98 7.20 -0.28
N ASP A 392 4.64 8.29 -0.98
CA ASP A 392 3.36 8.42 -1.69
C ASP A 392 3.17 7.19 -2.60
N ASP A 393 1.93 6.74 -2.76
CA ASP A 393 1.58 5.68 -3.70
C ASP A 393 0.15 5.91 -4.22
N GLN A 394 -0.23 5.18 -5.27
CA GLN A 394 -1.56 5.32 -5.85
C GLN A 394 -2.59 4.36 -5.26
N ASP A 395 -2.17 3.36 -4.47
CA ASP A 395 -3.04 2.36 -3.85
C ASP A 395 -3.55 2.78 -2.44
N ALA A 396 -2.96 3.81 -1.82
CA ALA A 396 -3.41 4.32 -0.53
C ALA A 396 -3.63 5.84 -0.51
N MET A 397 -4.46 6.25 0.45
CA MET A 397 -4.51 7.61 1.00
C MET A 397 -3.70 7.62 2.29
N TYR A 398 -2.96 8.70 2.54
CA TYR A 398 -2.22 8.91 3.79
C TYR A 398 -2.60 10.23 4.45
N ALA A 399 -2.91 10.18 5.74
CA ALA A 399 -3.21 11.37 6.52
C ALA A 399 -2.56 11.31 7.91
N TYR A 400 -2.25 12.48 8.48
CA TYR A 400 -1.56 12.61 9.77
C TYR A 400 -2.26 13.65 10.65
N PRO A 401 -2.12 13.57 11.99
CA PRO A 401 -2.62 14.60 12.90
C PRO A 401 -1.96 15.97 12.64
N ASP A 402 -2.76 17.00 12.43
CA ASP A 402 -2.34 18.38 12.15
C ASP A 402 -3.04 19.39 13.08
N ASN A 403 -2.37 20.52 13.35
CA ASN A 403 -2.99 21.70 13.94
C ASN A 403 -2.55 22.94 13.16
N GLN A 404 -3.50 23.56 12.47
CA GLN A 404 -3.28 24.79 11.71
C GLN A 404 -2.14 24.70 10.68
N GLY A 405 -1.99 23.53 10.05
CA GLY A 405 -1.02 23.29 8.98
C GLY A 405 0.38 22.92 9.44
N SER A 406 0.57 22.58 10.72
CA SER A 406 1.80 21.97 11.24
C SER A 406 1.52 20.56 11.79
N PRO A 407 2.31 19.54 11.39
CA PRO A 407 2.29 18.25 12.07
C PRO A 407 2.64 18.41 13.55
N ILE A 408 2.05 17.58 14.41
CA ILE A 408 2.21 17.72 15.86
C ILE A 408 2.76 16.43 16.46
N PRO A 409 3.88 16.49 17.21
CA PRO A 409 4.28 15.38 18.06
C PRO A 409 3.27 15.20 19.20
N ILE A 410 2.63 14.02 19.29
CA ILE A 410 1.69 13.70 20.37
C ILE A 410 2.48 13.04 21.50
N GLN A 411 2.63 13.71 22.65
CA GLN A 411 3.23 13.11 23.84
C GLN A 411 2.14 12.68 24.82
N LEU A 412 2.20 11.43 25.30
CA LEU A 412 1.32 10.89 26.34
C LEU A 412 2.15 10.59 27.58
N LYS A 413 1.81 11.21 28.72
CA LYS A 413 2.42 10.91 30.02
C LYS A 413 2.22 9.44 30.40
N ASN A 414 3.08 8.93 31.27
CA ASN A 414 3.01 7.54 31.74
C ASN A 414 1.93 7.36 32.84
N ASN A 415 0.67 7.62 32.51
CA ASN A 415 -0.48 7.40 33.39
C ASN A 415 -1.74 7.04 32.55
N SER A 416 -2.82 6.64 33.21
CA SER A 416 -4.09 6.28 32.54
C SER A 416 -4.95 7.47 32.12
N ASP A 417 -4.60 8.66 32.60
CA ASP A 417 -5.40 9.88 32.50
C ASP A 417 -4.91 10.76 31.34
N ASP A 418 -3.80 10.39 30.70
CA ASP A 418 -3.28 10.97 29.46
C ASP A 418 -3.45 9.98 28.31
N PHE A 419 -4.36 10.28 27.40
CA PHE A 419 -4.74 9.40 26.31
C PHE A 419 -5.23 10.15 25.09
N LEU A 420 -5.29 9.44 23.97
CA LEU A 420 -5.83 9.92 22.71
C LEU A 420 -7.06 9.11 22.32
N ILE A 421 -8.10 9.75 21.79
CA ILE A 421 -9.21 9.06 21.13
C ILE A 421 -9.23 9.44 19.66
N ILE A 422 -9.23 8.42 18.80
CA ILE A 422 -9.47 8.54 17.37
C ILE A 422 -10.99 8.58 17.16
N VAL A 423 -11.50 9.68 16.61
CA VAL A 423 -12.92 9.86 16.27
C VAL A 423 -13.02 10.13 14.77
N GLY A 424 -13.56 9.18 14.00
CA GLY A 424 -13.53 9.25 12.54
C GLY A 424 -14.45 8.23 11.88
N MET A 425 -14.19 7.95 10.60
CA MET A 425 -14.94 6.96 9.83
C MET A 425 -14.18 5.64 9.73
N ASN A 426 -14.90 4.54 9.74
CA ASN A 426 -14.39 3.26 9.28
C ASN A 426 -14.59 3.20 7.76
N HIS A 427 -13.55 3.56 7.01
CA HIS A 427 -13.61 3.69 5.55
C HIS A 427 -13.99 2.37 4.83
N VAL A 428 -13.78 1.22 5.48
CA VAL A 428 -14.29 -0.08 4.97
C VAL A 428 -15.81 -0.16 5.07
N GLN A 429 -16.38 0.28 6.19
CA GLN A 429 -17.83 0.26 6.41
C GLN A 429 -18.59 1.32 5.60
N THR A 430 -17.90 2.36 5.14
CA THR A 430 -18.46 3.34 4.19
C THR A 430 -18.31 2.91 2.74
N GLY A 431 -17.53 1.86 2.46
CA GLY A 431 -17.25 1.37 1.11
C GLY A 431 -16.23 2.22 0.35
N LYS A 432 -15.41 3.02 1.05
CA LYS A 432 -14.36 3.87 0.46
C LYS A 432 -12.99 3.23 0.45
N ALA A 433 -12.79 2.14 1.16
CA ALA A 433 -11.55 1.39 1.21
C ALA A 433 -11.84 -0.10 1.42
N GLU A 434 -10.95 -0.98 0.97
CA GLU A 434 -10.98 -2.40 1.33
C GLU A 434 -10.24 -2.68 2.65
N TYR A 435 -9.31 -1.80 3.00
CA TYR A 435 -8.55 -1.83 4.24
C TYR A 435 -8.22 -0.43 4.73
N ASN A 436 -8.36 -0.17 6.03
CA ASN A 436 -7.86 1.06 6.64
C ASN A 436 -7.19 0.79 7.98
N ASN A 437 -6.20 1.61 8.33
CA ASN A 437 -5.52 1.52 9.61
C ASN A 437 -4.96 2.85 10.11
N PHE A 438 -4.58 2.84 11.39
CA PHE A 438 -3.78 3.87 12.05
C PHE A 438 -2.47 3.21 12.50
N ALA A 439 -1.40 3.49 11.76
CA ALA A 439 -0.05 3.05 12.13
C ALA A 439 0.50 3.92 13.25
N LEU A 440 0.97 3.29 14.33
CA LEU A 440 1.57 3.96 15.48
C LEU A 440 3.08 3.77 15.44
N GLY A 441 3.83 4.86 15.53
CA GLY A 441 5.29 4.83 15.53
C GLY A 441 5.92 5.69 16.61
N ASN A 442 7.22 5.52 16.81
CA ASN A 442 8.03 6.32 17.73
C ASN A 442 8.90 7.35 16.98
N GLY A 443 9.57 8.22 17.73
CA GLY A 443 10.40 9.32 17.19
C GLY A 443 11.63 8.91 16.38
N VAL A 444 11.95 7.60 16.30
CA VAL A 444 13.05 7.06 15.47
C VAL A 444 12.54 6.34 14.21
N GLY A 445 11.23 6.38 13.96
CA GLY A 445 10.62 5.88 12.74
C GLY A 445 10.21 4.42 12.74
N VAL A 446 10.23 3.78 13.91
CA VAL A 446 9.76 2.42 14.04
C VAL A 446 8.26 2.46 14.29
N SER A 447 7.47 1.95 13.33
CA SER A 447 6.08 1.61 13.62
C SER A 447 6.09 0.45 14.60
N PHE A 448 5.29 0.47 15.66
CA PHE A 448 5.18 -0.63 16.61
C PHE A 448 3.77 -1.22 16.68
N ALA A 449 2.78 -0.52 16.10
CA ALA A 449 1.41 -0.99 16.07
C ALA A 449 0.67 -0.54 14.81
N SER A 450 -0.44 -1.23 14.53
CA SER A 450 -1.39 -0.86 13.50
C SER A 450 -2.81 -1.16 14.00
N ILE A 451 -3.57 -0.11 14.34
CA ILE A 451 -4.97 -0.24 14.71
C ILE A 451 -5.79 -0.26 13.42
N ASN A 452 -6.41 -1.39 13.09
CA ASN A 452 -7.10 -1.57 11.80
C ASN A 452 -8.63 -1.48 11.89
N ASP A 453 -9.27 -1.46 10.72
CA ASP A 453 -10.72 -1.48 10.49
C ASP A 453 -11.47 -2.46 11.41
N LYS A 454 -10.93 -3.69 11.55
CA LYS A 454 -11.52 -4.75 12.38
C LYS A 454 -11.43 -4.45 13.87
N MET A 455 -10.30 -3.90 14.34
CA MET A 455 -10.12 -3.50 15.74
C MET A 455 -11.03 -2.32 16.12
N THR A 456 -11.24 -1.40 15.20
CA THR A 456 -12.08 -0.21 15.43
C THR A 456 -13.58 -0.49 15.29
N ASN A 457 -13.96 -1.62 14.71
CA ASN A 457 -15.35 -1.95 14.42
C ASN A 457 -16.22 -1.95 15.69
N GLY A 458 -17.31 -1.17 15.68
CA GLY A 458 -18.22 -1.02 16.81
C GLY A 458 -17.72 -0.15 17.96
N SER A 459 -16.53 0.45 17.86
CA SER A 459 -15.96 1.28 18.94
C SER A 459 -16.83 2.48 19.32
N ALA A 460 -17.52 3.10 18.35
CA ALA A 460 -18.46 4.20 18.60
C ALA A 460 -19.65 3.82 19.50
N ARG A 461 -20.00 2.53 19.61
CA ARG A 461 -21.12 2.05 20.45
C ARG A 461 -20.90 2.34 21.94
N LYS A 462 -19.65 2.50 22.36
CA LYS A 462 -19.29 2.89 23.74
C LYS A 462 -19.94 4.22 24.17
N TYR A 463 -20.26 5.11 23.24
CA TYR A 463 -20.76 6.46 23.51
C TYR A 463 -22.28 6.61 23.33
N LEU A 464 -23.02 5.51 23.19
CA LEU A 464 -24.45 5.52 22.88
C LEU A 464 -25.31 6.34 23.87
N SER A 465 -25.08 6.18 25.17
CA SER A 465 -25.82 6.93 26.20
C SER A 465 -25.56 8.44 26.11
N TYR A 466 -24.32 8.84 25.82
CA TYR A 466 -23.95 10.24 25.67
C TYR A 466 -24.59 10.84 24.41
N ILE A 467 -24.58 10.12 23.28
CA ILE A 467 -25.24 10.54 22.04
C ILE A 467 -26.72 10.83 22.28
N GLN A 468 -27.43 9.94 22.98
CA GLN A 468 -28.86 10.10 23.28
C GLN A 468 -29.13 11.35 24.13
N ASN A 469 -28.25 11.65 25.08
CA ASN A 469 -28.40 12.74 26.04
C ASN A 469 -27.94 14.12 25.54
N LEU A 470 -27.42 14.25 24.31
CA LEU A 470 -27.02 15.55 23.74
C LEU A 470 -28.23 16.44 23.45
N ASN A 471 -28.51 17.43 24.29
CA ASN A 471 -29.71 18.27 24.13
C ASN A 471 -29.61 19.32 23.01
N ASN A 472 -28.39 19.58 22.52
CA ASN A 472 -28.09 20.59 21.50
C ASN A 472 -28.06 20.02 20.06
N VAL A 473 -28.38 18.74 19.88
CA VAL A 473 -28.40 18.06 18.57
C VAL A 473 -29.81 17.58 18.25
N SER A 474 -30.24 17.73 17.00
CA SER A 474 -31.56 17.30 16.53
C SER A 474 -31.77 15.79 16.71
N GLN A 475 -33.01 15.35 16.94
CA GLN A 475 -33.31 13.93 17.04
C GLN A 475 -33.05 13.18 15.72
N GLU A 476 -33.20 13.86 14.58
CA GLU A 476 -32.93 13.31 13.25
C GLU A 476 -31.45 12.95 13.09
N THR A 477 -30.55 13.89 13.37
CA THR A 477 -29.09 13.67 13.32
C THR A 477 -28.66 12.55 14.27
N LYS A 478 -29.22 12.51 15.49
CA LYS A 478 -28.96 11.40 16.43
C LYS A 478 -29.40 10.06 15.87
N ASN A 479 -30.60 9.99 15.28
CA ASN A 479 -31.12 8.75 14.71
C ASN A 479 -30.27 8.29 13.52
N GLU A 480 -29.81 9.23 12.68
CA GLU A 480 -28.89 8.93 11.58
C GLU A 480 -27.57 8.32 12.07
N LEU A 481 -26.93 8.96 13.05
CA LEU A 481 -25.71 8.44 13.68
C LEU A 481 -25.95 7.05 14.28
N LEU A 482 -27.02 6.87 15.05
CA LEU A 482 -27.34 5.59 15.71
C LEU A 482 -27.60 4.47 14.70
N ASN A 483 -28.25 4.78 13.57
CA ASN A 483 -28.51 3.81 12.49
C ASN A 483 -27.24 3.43 11.71
N ASN A 484 -26.20 4.25 11.76
CA ASN A 484 -24.95 4.07 11.02
C ASN A 484 -23.73 3.85 11.94
N LEU A 485 -23.94 3.53 13.22
CA LEU A 485 -22.89 3.61 14.25
C LEU A 485 -21.66 2.74 13.98
N ASP A 486 -21.80 1.63 13.23
CA ASP A 486 -20.67 0.78 12.83
C ASP A 486 -19.74 1.44 11.79
N LYS A 487 -20.21 2.47 11.09
CA LYS A 487 -19.40 3.28 10.17
C LYS A 487 -18.49 4.27 10.88
N PHE A 488 -18.66 4.47 12.18
CA PHE A 488 -17.90 5.44 12.96
C PHE A 488 -16.92 4.77 13.90
N ILE A 489 -15.80 5.46 14.13
CA ILE A 489 -14.72 5.05 15.03
C ILE A 489 -14.72 5.99 16.24
N ALA A 490 -14.56 5.42 17.43
CA ALA A 490 -14.22 6.14 18.65
C ALA A 490 -13.30 5.25 19.51
N TYR A 491 -12.02 5.22 19.14
CA TYR A 491 -11.06 4.22 19.64
C TYR A 491 -9.93 4.88 20.45
N LYS A 492 -9.67 4.36 21.65
CA LYS A 492 -8.71 4.95 22.60
C LYS A 492 -7.30 4.40 22.40
N ILE A 493 -6.29 5.25 22.59
CA ILE A 493 -4.87 4.91 22.66
C ILE A 493 -4.34 5.46 23.99
N SER A 494 -3.73 4.61 24.80
CA SER A 494 -3.23 4.96 26.13
C SER A 494 -2.01 4.13 26.51
N LYS A 495 -1.19 4.61 27.45
CA LYS A 495 -0.15 3.76 28.09
C LYS A 495 -0.73 2.78 29.12
N ALA A 496 -1.95 3.03 29.60
CA ALA A 496 -2.69 2.13 30.47
C ALA A 496 -4.18 2.10 30.09
N CYS A 497 -4.66 0.94 29.63
CA CYS A 497 -6.06 0.75 29.25
C CYS A 497 -6.94 0.20 30.38
N ASN A 498 -6.37 -0.37 31.44
CA ASN A 498 -7.14 -0.89 32.59
C ASN A 498 -8.32 -1.82 32.21
N ASN A 499 -8.12 -2.69 31.22
CA ASN A 499 -9.14 -3.60 30.63
C ASN A 499 -10.33 -2.91 29.95
N GLU A 500 -10.22 -1.62 29.63
CA GLU A 500 -11.19 -0.88 28.84
C GLU A 500 -11.31 -1.47 27.42
N SER A 501 -12.53 -1.72 26.97
CA SER A 501 -12.78 -2.14 25.59
C SER A 501 -12.46 -1.00 24.61
N TYR A 502 -12.03 -1.36 23.40
CA TYR A 502 -11.66 -0.40 22.35
C TYR A 502 -10.55 0.57 22.78
N CYS A 503 -9.57 0.05 23.53
CA CYS A 503 -8.38 0.76 23.94
C CYS A 503 -7.12 -0.03 23.52
N TYR A 504 -6.22 0.60 22.76
CA TYR A 504 -4.90 0.07 22.47
C TYR A 504 -3.91 0.54 23.53
N GLN A 505 -3.33 -0.40 24.26
CA GLN A 505 -2.31 -0.13 25.27
C GLN A 505 -0.93 -0.08 24.61
N ILE A 506 -0.31 1.10 24.61
CA ILE A 506 1.04 1.29 24.06
C ILE A 506 2.05 0.50 24.90
N PRO A 507 2.86 -0.37 24.29
CA PRO A 507 3.99 -0.99 24.97
C PRO A 507 4.98 0.08 25.44
N VAL A 508 5.34 0.08 26.72
CA VAL A 508 6.37 0.97 27.29
C VAL A 508 7.66 0.18 27.42
N ASP A 509 8.36 0.02 26.30
CA ASP A 509 9.56 -0.80 26.21
C ASP A 509 10.47 -0.29 25.09
N THR A 510 11.73 -0.72 25.11
CA THR A 510 12.71 -0.37 24.07
C THR A 510 13.33 -1.54 23.37
N TYR A 511 13.21 -1.45 22.04
CA TYR A 511 13.91 -2.34 21.12
C TYR A 511 15.27 -1.80 20.67
N ILE A 512 15.42 -0.47 20.57
CA ILE A 512 16.61 0.20 20.04
C ILE A 512 17.12 1.23 21.06
N CYS A 513 18.39 1.10 21.41
CA CYS A 513 19.12 1.94 22.35
C CYS A 513 20.21 2.73 21.62
N PHE A 514 20.70 3.82 22.22
CA PHE A 514 21.71 4.70 21.62
C PHE A 514 22.92 4.89 22.53
N ASN A 515 24.12 4.89 21.94
CA ASN A 515 25.37 5.29 22.59
C ASN A 515 25.97 6.43 21.76
N GLY A 516 25.74 7.67 22.21
CA GLY A 516 25.91 8.84 21.35
C GLY A 516 24.93 8.77 20.17
N SER A 517 25.44 8.86 18.94
CA SER A 517 24.64 8.77 17.71
C SER A 517 24.52 7.35 17.14
N ILE A 518 25.11 6.35 17.79
CA ILE A 518 25.12 4.96 17.31
C ILE A 518 23.95 4.21 17.93
N ALA A 519 23.06 3.68 17.09
CA ALA A 519 21.97 2.79 17.45
C ALA A 519 22.48 1.35 17.64
N TYR A 520 21.91 0.64 18.61
CA TYR A 520 22.13 -0.77 18.87
C TYR A 520 20.87 -1.42 19.50
N PHE A 521 20.80 -2.74 19.54
CA PHE A 521 19.70 -3.43 20.25
C PHE A 521 19.89 -3.34 21.76
N CYS A 522 18.85 -2.97 22.48
CA CYS A 522 18.88 -3.00 23.94
C CYS A 522 19.10 -4.44 24.45
N ASP A 523 19.74 -4.58 25.61
CA ASP A 523 19.96 -5.87 26.29
C ASP A 523 19.35 -5.84 27.71
N PRO A 524 18.33 -6.66 28.02
CA PRO A 524 17.66 -7.60 27.10
C PRO A 524 16.83 -6.85 26.02
N PRO A 525 16.58 -7.47 24.86
CA PRO A 525 15.76 -6.85 23.81
C PRO A 525 14.32 -6.71 24.29
N GLY A 526 13.82 -5.47 24.33
CA GLY A 526 12.42 -5.18 24.66
C GLY A 526 11.46 -5.49 23.51
N THR A 527 10.23 -5.02 23.64
CA THR A 527 9.25 -4.90 22.55
C THR A 527 9.31 -3.50 21.92
N PRO A 528 8.94 -3.36 20.63
CA PRO A 528 8.85 -2.04 20.02
C PRO A 528 7.73 -1.25 20.70
N GLY A 529 8.04 -0.06 21.19
CA GLY A 529 7.13 0.73 22.00
C GLY A 529 7.49 2.21 22.04
N LEU A 530 6.97 2.90 23.05
CA LEU A 530 7.14 4.35 23.23
C LEU A 530 7.55 4.67 24.67
N TYR A 531 8.67 5.37 24.87
CA TYR A 531 9.06 5.85 26.20
C TYR A 531 8.08 6.89 26.76
N PRO A 532 8.08 7.12 28.09
CA PRO A 532 7.33 8.20 28.76
C PRO A 532 7.36 9.55 28.03
N ASP A 533 8.52 9.99 27.58
CA ASP A 533 8.73 11.34 27.03
C ASP A 533 8.78 11.38 25.48
N ASP A 534 8.69 10.22 24.84
CA ASP A 534 8.73 10.13 23.38
C ASP A 534 7.41 10.58 22.75
N SER A 535 7.53 11.13 21.55
CA SER A 535 6.38 11.49 20.73
C SER A 535 5.84 10.28 19.98
N LEU A 536 4.53 10.07 20.10
CA LEU A 536 3.74 9.15 19.31
C LEU A 536 3.53 9.74 17.90
N GLY A 537 4.03 9.04 16.90
CA GLY A 537 3.66 9.26 15.50
C GLY A 537 2.41 8.46 15.16
N ILE A 538 1.48 9.08 14.42
CA ILE A 538 0.28 8.40 13.90
C ILE A 538 0.15 8.70 12.41
N LEU A 539 -0.08 7.66 11.62
CA LEU A 539 -0.38 7.75 10.20
C LEU A 539 -1.65 6.97 9.90
N GLU A 540 -2.70 7.68 9.52
CA GLU A 540 -3.94 7.11 8.98
C GLU A 540 -3.70 6.70 7.53
N ARG A 541 -4.23 5.54 7.17
CA ARG A 541 -4.15 5.01 5.81
C ARG A 541 -5.45 4.36 5.42
N ALA A 542 -5.86 4.58 4.17
CA ALA A 542 -7.00 3.92 3.56
C ALA A 542 -6.58 3.38 2.19
N TYR A 543 -6.81 2.11 1.94
CA TYR A 543 -6.31 1.35 0.79
C TYR A 543 -7.45 0.92 -0.12
N ASP A 544 -7.20 0.97 -1.42
CA ASP A 544 -8.05 0.41 -2.48
C ASP A 544 -9.55 0.76 -2.34
N ASP A 545 -9.95 1.87 -2.94
CA ASP A 545 -11.35 2.18 -3.21
C ASP A 545 -11.90 1.11 -4.20
N PRO A 546 -12.94 0.34 -3.82
CA PRO A 546 -13.46 -0.78 -4.61
C PRO A 546 -13.98 -0.41 -6.01
N LEU A 547 -14.19 0.88 -6.29
CA LEU A 547 -14.67 1.34 -7.60
C LEU A 547 -13.53 1.74 -8.55
N THR A 548 -12.35 2.03 -8.00
CA THR A 548 -11.21 2.52 -8.79
C THR A 548 -9.99 1.61 -8.73
N ASN A 549 -9.92 0.72 -7.73
CA ASN A 549 -8.78 -0.14 -7.42
C ASN A 549 -7.50 0.66 -7.13
N THR A 550 -7.68 1.82 -6.50
CA THR A 550 -6.65 2.81 -6.14
C THR A 550 -7.01 3.37 -4.78
N GLY A 551 -6.08 4.01 -4.07
CA GLY A 551 -6.41 4.66 -2.81
C GLY A 551 -7.50 5.72 -2.98
N PRO A 552 -8.45 5.84 -2.03
CA PRO A 552 -9.56 6.80 -2.14
C PRO A 552 -9.06 8.25 -2.27
N SER A 553 -9.84 9.08 -2.97
CA SER A 553 -9.63 10.53 -2.97
C SER A 553 -9.89 11.10 -1.59
N TYR A 554 -8.91 11.82 -1.04
CA TYR A 554 -8.99 12.44 0.28
C TYR A 554 -10.17 13.42 0.37
N GLU A 555 -10.48 14.14 -0.71
CA GLU A 555 -11.62 15.07 -0.78
C GLU A 555 -12.98 14.39 -0.66
N GLN A 556 -13.03 13.07 -0.80
CA GLN A 556 -14.25 12.28 -0.63
C GLN A 556 -14.38 11.64 0.74
N LEU A 557 -13.33 11.69 1.56
CA LEU A 557 -13.30 11.15 2.92
C LEU A 557 -13.62 12.25 3.94
N LEU A 558 -14.22 11.86 5.06
CA LEU A 558 -14.32 12.75 6.21
C LEU A 558 -13.00 12.76 6.98
N PRO A 559 -12.56 13.93 7.50
CA PRO A 559 -11.37 14.00 8.30
C PRO A 559 -11.57 13.28 9.63
N THR A 560 -10.61 12.44 10.01
CA THR A 560 -10.50 11.91 11.35
C THR A 560 -10.10 13.01 12.35
N TYR A 561 -10.66 12.96 13.55
CA TYR A 561 -10.28 13.77 14.69
C TYR A 561 -9.43 12.95 15.66
N PHE A 562 -8.31 13.51 16.10
CA PHE A 562 -7.51 13.00 17.19
C PHE A 562 -7.72 13.89 18.42
N VAL A 563 -8.41 13.36 19.43
CA VAL A 563 -8.77 14.11 20.63
C VAL A 563 -7.87 13.68 21.79
N LYS A 564 -6.99 14.57 22.22
CA LYS A 564 -6.06 14.33 23.33
C LYS A 564 -6.66 14.84 24.63
N TYR A 565 -6.55 14.02 25.67
CA TYR A 565 -6.94 14.35 27.04
C TYR A 565 -5.72 14.28 27.94
N ASP A 566 -5.44 15.35 28.68
CA ASP A 566 -4.33 15.37 29.64
C ASP A 566 -4.83 15.20 31.10
N SER A 567 -4.07 14.41 31.85
CA SER A 567 -4.16 14.32 33.32
C SER A 567 -4.05 15.69 34.03
N LYS A 568 -4.73 15.86 35.17
CA LYS A 568 -4.57 17.05 36.01
C LYS A 568 -3.12 17.13 36.51
N ASN A 569 -2.47 18.30 36.38
CA ASN A 569 -1.15 18.54 36.96
C ASN A 569 -1.15 18.37 38.47
#